data_AF-A0A940LAW3-F1
#
_entry.id   AF-A0A940LAW3-F1
#
_cell.length_a   1.000
_cell.length_b   1.000
_cell.length_c   1.000
_cell.angle_alpha   90.00
_cell.angle_beta   90.00
_cell.angle_gamma   90.00
#
_symmetry.space_group_name_H-M   'P 1'
#
loop_
_entity.id
_entity.type
_entity.pdbx_description
1 polymer ?
#
loop_
_entity_poly.entity_id
_entity_poly.type
_entity_poly.pdbx_seq_one_letter_code
_entity_poly.pdbx_strand_id
1 'polypeptide(L)'
;METMNHKNKGGRPKKAVKRNYRLRVACNLIELKTIQLKAEKAKLTVSEFLREAACNSHIDIREKTLPREVLDFTGKLSHLAANINSLAYKNNAAQTFNAFERAELRLLATAVKQMVQDIKYFLQ
;
A
#
# COMPACT_ATOMS: atom_id res chain seq x y z
N MET A 1 2.29 34.78 27.99
CA MET A 1 2.48 33.60 28.86
C MET A 1 2.26 32.36 28.02
N GLU A 2 3.33 31.74 27.56
CA GLU A 2 3.25 30.51 26.77
C GLU A 2 2.96 29.34 27.71
N THR A 3 1.81 28.69 27.53
CA THR A 3 1.45 27.50 28.30
C THR A 3 2.24 26.31 27.77
N MET A 4 3.32 25.94 28.45
CA MET A 4 4.05 24.70 28.17
C MET A 4 3.14 23.49 28.37
N ASN A 5 2.72 22.88 27.26
CA ASN A 5 1.91 21.67 27.25
C ASN A 5 2.78 20.47 27.64
N HIS A 6 2.89 20.19 28.95
CA HIS A 6 3.55 19.00 29.47
C HIS A 6 2.81 17.74 29.00
N LYS A 7 3.25 17.18 27.86
CA LYS A 7 2.83 15.85 27.42
C LYS A 7 3.42 14.81 28.38
N ASN A 8 2.56 14.16 29.16
CA ASN A 8 2.96 13.05 30.04
C ASN A 8 3.61 11.94 29.20
N LYS A 9 4.87 11.63 29.50
CA LYS A 9 5.73 10.67 28.76
C LYS A 9 5.39 9.17 29.02
N GLY A 10 4.26 8.88 29.66
CA GLY A 10 3.86 7.52 30.03
C GLY A 10 2.34 7.32 30.07
N GLY A 11 1.91 6.09 29.80
CA GLY A 11 0.50 5.66 29.75
C GLY A 11 0.00 5.36 28.33
N ARG A 12 -1.12 4.63 28.23
CA ARG A 12 -1.79 4.39 26.93
C ARG A 12 -2.32 5.72 26.39
N PRO A 13 -2.02 6.10 25.13
CA PRO A 13 -2.54 7.33 24.55
C PRO A 13 -4.05 7.45 24.70
N LYS A 14 -4.52 8.65 25.10
CA LYS A 14 -5.96 8.93 25.17
C LYS A 14 -6.53 8.87 23.75
N LYS A 15 -7.61 8.10 23.55
CA LYS A 15 -8.36 8.14 22.29
C LYS A 15 -8.94 9.55 22.09
N ALA A 16 -8.84 10.06 20.87
CA ALA A 16 -9.36 11.38 20.49
C ALA A 16 -10.89 11.48 20.71
N VAL A 17 -11.63 10.44 20.31
CA VAL A 17 -13.09 10.34 20.52
C VAL A 17 -13.37 9.12 21.38
N LYS A 18 -13.92 9.34 22.58
CA LYS A 18 -14.40 8.27 23.46
C LYS A 18 -15.78 7.81 23.01
N ARG A 19 -15.96 6.50 22.82
CA ARG A 19 -17.23 5.88 22.43
C ARG A 19 -17.76 5.06 23.61
N ASN A 20 -18.52 5.71 24.49
CA ASN A 20 -18.99 5.11 25.75
C ASN A 20 -20.38 4.48 25.66
N TYR A 21 -21.16 4.87 24.65
CA TYR A 21 -22.52 4.37 24.44
C TYR A 21 -22.52 3.06 23.67
N ARG A 22 -23.48 2.17 23.99
CA ARG A 22 -23.66 0.87 23.33
C ARG A 22 -25.00 0.82 22.62
N LEU A 23 -24.97 0.31 21.39
CA LEU A 23 -26.14 -0.03 20.59
C LEU A 23 -26.23 -1.56 20.49
N ARG A 24 -27.42 -2.13 20.68
CA ARG A 24 -27.67 -3.55 20.39
C ARG A 24 -28.35 -3.67 19.03
N VAL A 25 -27.98 -4.69 18.26
CA VAL A 25 -28.57 -5.01 16.96
C VAL A 25 -29.07 -6.45 17.04
N ALA A 26 -30.39 -6.63 17.01
CA ALA A 26 -30.99 -7.95 16.87
C ALA A 26 -30.96 -8.33 15.38
N CYS A 27 -30.53 -9.55 15.08
CA CYS A 27 -30.43 -10.06 13.73
C CYS A 27 -30.60 -11.57 13.71
N ASN A 28 -31.01 -12.11 12.57
CA ASN A 28 -31.03 -13.55 12.33
C ASN A 28 -29.63 -14.07 11.96
N LEU A 29 -29.49 -15.39 11.81
CA LEU A 29 -28.19 -16.02 11.55
C LEU A 29 -27.56 -15.55 10.22
N ILE A 30 -28.37 -15.38 9.18
CA ILE A 30 -27.92 -14.97 7.84
C ILE A 30 -27.42 -13.52 7.88
N GLU A 31 -28.18 -12.64 8.53
CA GLU A 31 -27.81 -11.23 8.74
C GLU A 31 -26.52 -11.12 9.54
N LEU A 32 -26.39 -11.86 10.64
CA LEU A 32 -25.18 -11.88 11.46
C LEU A 32 -23.95 -12.27 10.64
N LYS A 33 -24.05 -13.36 9.87
CA LYS A 33 -22.96 -13.83 9.00
C LYS A 33 -22.64 -12.83 7.89
N THR A 34 -23.66 -12.22 7.30
CA THR A 34 -23.49 -11.20 6.26
C THR A 34 -22.77 -9.97 6.80
N ILE A 35 -23.16 -9.49 7.99
CA ILE A 35 -22.50 -8.36 8.64
C ILE A 35 -21.04 -8.68 8.96
N GLN A 36 -20.76 -9.88 9.48
CA GLN A 36 -19.40 -10.33 9.77
C GLN A 36 -18.52 -10.35 8.51
N LEU A 37 -19.01 -10.96 7.43
CA LEU A 37 -18.28 -11.04 6.16
C LEU A 37 -18.04 -9.66 5.54
N LYS A 38 -19.03 -8.77 5.59
CA LYS A 38 -18.87 -7.39 5.07
C LYS A 38 -17.87 -6.58 5.90
N ALA A 39 -17.90 -6.72 7.22
CA ALA A 39 -16.95 -6.08 8.11
C ALA A 39 -15.51 -6.58 7.85
N GLU A 40 -15.35 -7.90 7.67
CA GLU A 40 -14.08 -8.53 7.31
C GLU A 40 -13.52 -8.01 5.98
N LYS A 41 -14.36 -7.98 4.93
CA LYS A 41 -13.99 -7.40 3.62
C LYS A 41 -13.53 -5.95 3.74
N ALA A 42 -14.22 -5.15 4.56
CA ALA A 42 -13.84 -3.76 4.83
C ALA A 42 -12.63 -3.61 5.77
N LYS A 43 -12.10 -4.71 6.34
CA LYS A 43 -11.03 -4.73 7.35
C LYS A 43 -11.37 -3.89 8.59
N LEU A 44 -12.65 -3.91 8.99
CA LEU A 44 -13.18 -3.22 10.16
C LEU A 44 -13.74 -4.24 11.15
N THR A 45 -13.80 -3.86 12.43
CA THR A 45 -14.61 -4.64 13.38
C THR A 45 -16.10 -4.48 13.05
N VAL A 46 -16.94 -5.45 13.41
CA VAL A 46 -18.40 -5.36 13.17
C VAL A 46 -18.99 -4.04 13.70
N SER A 47 -18.54 -3.58 14.86
CA SER A 47 -19.03 -2.34 15.47
C SER A 47 -18.58 -1.10 14.70
N GLU A 48 -17.37 -1.13 14.12
CA GLU A 48 -16.88 -0.05 13.25
C GLU A 48 -17.61 -0.06 11.92
N PHE A 49 -17.73 -1.23 11.29
CA PHE A 49 -18.45 -1.41 10.05
C PHE A 49 -19.89 -0.89 10.13
N LEU A 50 -20.66 -1.31 11.15
CA LEU A 50 -22.05 -0.86 11.30
C LEU A 50 -22.17 0.64 11.56
N ARG A 51 -21.22 1.24 12.31
CA ARG A 51 -21.22 2.70 12.51
C ARG A 51 -20.84 3.45 11.24
N GLU A 52 -19.82 2.98 10.52
CA GLU A 52 -19.39 3.60 9.26
C GLU A 52 -20.52 3.53 8.23
N ALA A 53 -21.19 2.38 8.13
CA ALA A 53 -22.35 2.18 7.28
C ALA A 53 -23.53 3.11 7.61
N ALA A 54 -23.73 3.42 8.90
CA ALA A 54 -24.84 4.25 9.34
C ALA A 54 -24.53 5.75 9.28
N CYS A 55 -23.29 6.15 9.52
CA CYS A 55 -22.89 7.56 9.59
C CYS A 55 -22.41 8.13 8.25
N ASN A 56 -21.95 7.29 7.32
CA ASN A 56 -21.37 7.71 6.05
C ASN A 56 -22.20 7.18 4.87
N SER A 57 -22.15 7.87 3.72
CA SER A 57 -22.84 7.46 2.50
C SER A 57 -22.23 6.23 1.83
N HIS A 58 -20.96 5.95 2.12
CA HIS A 58 -20.19 4.83 1.57
C HIS A 58 -19.15 4.36 2.60
N ILE A 59 -18.77 3.10 2.50
CA ILE A 59 -17.69 2.51 3.31
C ILE A 59 -16.51 2.34 2.38
N ASP A 60 -15.44 3.10 2.64
CA ASP A 60 -14.18 2.94 1.92
C ASP A 60 -13.55 1.61 2.27
N ILE A 61 -13.74 0.63 1.38
CA ILE A 61 -13.02 -0.63 1.46
C ILE A 61 -11.57 -0.31 1.10
N ARG A 62 -10.69 -0.26 2.11
CA ARG A 62 -9.24 -0.09 1.94
C ARG A 62 -8.58 -1.37 1.44
N GLU A 63 -9.13 -1.94 0.39
CA GLU A 63 -8.44 -2.93 -0.40
C GLU A 63 -7.44 -2.17 -1.27
N LYS A 64 -6.29 -1.84 -0.68
CA LYS A 64 -5.11 -1.38 -1.42
C LYS A 64 -4.52 -2.56 -2.18
N THR A 65 -5.31 -3.19 -3.05
CA THR A 65 -4.76 -4.11 -4.04
C THR A 65 -4.52 -3.25 -5.26
N LEU A 66 -3.23 -3.05 -5.56
CA LEU A 66 -2.87 -2.63 -6.90
C LEU A 66 -3.35 -3.74 -7.86
N PRO A 67 -3.92 -3.39 -9.03
CA PRO A 67 -4.22 -4.38 -10.04
C PRO A 67 -3.02 -5.27 -10.30
N ARG A 68 -3.25 -6.52 -10.67
CA ARG A 68 -2.18 -7.52 -10.85
C ARG A 68 -1.10 -6.99 -11.81
N GLU A 69 -1.53 -6.32 -12.86
CA GLU A 69 -0.69 -5.70 -13.88
C GLU A 69 0.24 -4.64 -13.26
N VAL A 70 -0.27 -3.84 -12.33
CA VAL A 70 0.50 -2.82 -11.62
C VAL A 70 1.48 -3.46 -10.64
N LEU A 71 1.11 -4.54 -9.96
CA LEU A 71 2.03 -5.30 -9.10
C LEU A 71 3.18 -5.92 -9.90
N ASP A 72 2.86 -6.62 -10.99
CA ASP A 72 3.85 -7.23 -11.88
C ASP A 72 4.80 -6.16 -12.45
N PHE A 73 4.25 -4.98 -12.77
CA PHE A 73 5.01 -3.84 -13.23
C PHE A 73 5.95 -3.28 -12.14
N THR A 74 5.48 -3.08 -10.91
CA THR A 74 6.32 -2.63 -9.78
C THR A 74 7.46 -3.59 -9.47
N GLY A 75 7.23 -4.90 -9.64
CA GLY A 75 8.28 -5.93 -9.53
C GLY A 75 9.37 -5.76 -10.58
N LYS A 76 8.98 -5.62 -11.86
CA LYS A 76 9.93 -5.39 -12.97
C LYS A 76 10.77 -4.12 -12.77
N LEU A 77 10.15 -3.03 -12.33
CA LEU A 77 10.86 -1.78 -12.02
C LEU A 77 11.88 -1.95 -10.87
N SER A 78 11.51 -2.69 -9.82
CA SER A 78 12.40 -2.91 -8.68
C SER A 78 13.64 -3.72 -9.08
N HIS A 79 13.47 -4.74 -9.93
CA HIS A 79 14.59 -5.51 -10.49
C HIS A 79 15.52 -4.64 -11.35
N LEU A 80 14.96 -3.79 -12.21
CA LEU A 80 15.77 -2.85 -12.99
C LEU A 80 16.56 -1.88 -12.11
N ALA A 81 15.93 -1.32 -11.08
CA ALA A 81 16.59 -0.41 -10.15
C ALA A 81 17.76 -1.09 -9.42
N ALA A 82 17.59 -2.34 -8.99
CA ALA A 82 18.64 -3.12 -8.37
C ALA A 82 19.83 -3.36 -9.32
N ASN A 83 19.54 -3.69 -10.59
CA ASN A 83 20.58 -3.87 -11.60
C ASN A 83 21.36 -2.57 -11.86
N ILE A 84 20.65 -1.43 -12.02
CA ILE A 84 21.27 -0.12 -12.19
C ILE A 84 22.12 0.26 -10.97
N ASN A 85 21.64 0.01 -9.75
CA ASN A 85 22.37 0.30 -8.53
C ASN A 85 23.66 -0.53 -8.42
N SER A 86 23.60 -1.80 -8.84
CA SER A 86 24.76 -2.70 -8.85
C SER A 86 25.82 -2.23 -9.85
N LEU A 87 25.39 -1.74 -11.01
CA LEU A 87 26.27 -1.17 -12.04
C LEU A 87 26.88 0.17 -11.59
N ALA A 88 26.10 1.03 -10.94
CA ALA A 88 26.58 2.28 -10.36
C ALA A 88 27.64 2.03 -9.29
N TYR A 89 27.42 1.04 -8.42
CA TYR A 89 28.41 0.63 -7.43
C TYR A 89 29.72 0.16 -8.06
N LYS A 90 29.66 -0.67 -9.11
CA LYS A 90 30.85 -1.15 -9.83
C LYS A 90 31.61 -0.03 -10.55
N ASN A 91 30.88 0.92 -11.16
CA ASN A 91 31.49 2.09 -11.80
C ASN A 91 32.15 3.02 -10.78
N ASN A 92 31.52 3.23 -9.62
CA ASN A 92 32.08 4.02 -8.52
C ASN A 92 33.33 3.37 -7.90
N ALA A 93 33.46 2.03 -8.00
CA ALA A 93 34.65 1.29 -7.61
C ALA A 93 35.77 1.31 -8.68
N ALA A 94 35.66 2.13 -9.72
CA ALA A 94 36.61 2.27 -10.83
C ALA A 94 36.89 0.98 -11.61
N GLN A 95 35.98 0.00 -11.56
CA GLN A 95 36.09 -1.23 -12.33
C GLN A 95 35.59 -0.99 -13.76
N THR A 96 36.46 -1.22 -14.75
CA THR A 96 36.07 -1.17 -16.17
C THR A 96 35.15 -2.33 -16.48
N PHE A 97 33.93 -2.03 -16.97
CA PHE A 97 32.99 -3.05 -17.44
C PHE A 97 33.65 -3.94 -18.50
N ASN A 98 33.52 -5.26 -18.37
CA ASN A 98 33.97 -6.17 -19.42
C ASN A 98 33.02 -6.13 -20.64
N ALA A 99 33.38 -6.78 -21.75
CA ALA A 99 32.58 -6.75 -22.97
C ALA A 99 31.18 -7.37 -22.80
N PHE A 100 31.05 -8.36 -21.93
CA PHE A 100 29.80 -9.05 -21.61
C PHE A 100 28.87 -8.15 -20.78
N GLU A 101 29.38 -7.49 -19.74
CA GLU A 101 28.64 -6.54 -18.91
C GLU A 101 28.14 -5.34 -19.72
N ARG A 102 28.91 -4.89 -20.72
CA ARG A 102 28.46 -3.85 -21.68
C ARG A 102 27.31 -4.33 -22.57
N ALA A 103 27.29 -5.60 -22.95
CA ALA A 103 26.19 -6.18 -23.72
C ALA A 103 24.94 -6.32 -22.85
N GLU A 104 25.09 -6.77 -21.61
CA GLU A 104 24.02 -6.86 -20.61
C GLU A 104 23.41 -5.48 -20.30
N LEU A 105 24.26 -4.45 -20.17
CA LEU A 105 23.85 -3.04 -20.03
C LEU A 105 22.96 -2.58 -21.20
N ARG A 106 23.34 -2.91 -22.44
CA ARG A 106 22.54 -2.57 -23.63
C ARG A 106 21.21 -3.31 -23.65
N LEU A 107 21.19 -4.55 -23.19
CA LEU A 107 19.98 -5.36 -23.10
C LEU A 107 19.02 -4.80 -22.05
N LEU A 108 19.53 -4.45 -20.86
CA LEU A 108 18.77 -3.79 -19.80
C LEU A 108 18.20 -2.44 -20.26
N ALA A 109 19.01 -1.62 -20.96
CA ALA A 109 18.54 -0.34 -21.50
C ALA A 109 17.41 -0.52 -22.54
N THR A 110 17.48 -1.59 -23.34
CA THR A 110 16.43 -1.94 -24.30
C THR A 110 15.16 -2.42 -23.58
N ALA A 111 15.30 -3.22 -22.53
CA ALA A 111 14.18 -3.68 -21.70
C ALA A 111 13.47 -2.51 -20.99
N VAL A 112 14.23 -1.52 -20.49
CA VAL A 112 13.66 -0.28 -19.91
C VAL A 112 12.86 0.50 -20.96
N LYS A 113 13.41 0.67 -22.18
CA LYS A 113 12.70 1.36 -23.27
C LYS A 113 11.39 0.64 -23.64
N GLN A 114 11.40 -0.68 -23.69
CA GLN A 114 10.21 -1.47 -23.96
C GLN A 114 9.16 -1.27 -22.85
N MET A 115 9.55 -1.35 -21.58
CA MET A 115 8.65 -1.08 -20.45
C MET A 115 8.00 0.31 -20.52
N VAL A 116 8.74 1.34 -20.95
CA VAL A 116 8.17 2.69 -21.13
C VAL A 116 7.10 2.71 -22.22
N GLN A 117 7.25 1.93 -23.29
CA GLN A 117 6.23 1.81 -24.33
C GLN A 117 4.99 1.05 -23.84
N ASP A 118 5.21 -0.03 -23.08
CA ASP A 118 4.13 -0.82 -22.50
C ASP A 118 3.27 0.03 -21.54
N ILE A 119 3.89 0.92 -20.75
CA ILE A 119 3.18 1.89 -19.89
C ILE A 119 2.35 2.87 -20.73
N LYS A 120 2.93 3.43 -21.81
CA LYS A 120 2.24 4.39 -22.67
C LYS A 120 1.02 3.76 -23.34
N TYR A 121 1.14 2.51 -23.78
CA TYR A 121 0.04 1.75 -24.36
C TYR A 121 -1.07 1.46 -23.35
N PHE A 122 -0.72 1.17 -22.09
CA PHE A 122 -1.70 0.88 -21.04
C PHE A 122 -2.46 2.11 -20.51
N LEU A 123 -1.91 3.32 -20.69
CA LEU A 123 -2.50 4.58 -20.21
C LEU A 123 -3.28 5.36 -21.29
N GLN A 124 -3.28 4.87 -22.55
CA GLN A 124 -4.06 5.41 -23.66
C GLN A 124 -5.34 4.61 -23.89
#